data_AF-A0A7V5S018-F1
#
_entry.id   AF-A0A7V5S018-F1
#
_cell.length_a   1.000
_cell.length_b   1.000
_cell.length_c   1.000
_cell.angle_alpha   90.00
_cell.angle_beta   90.00
_cell.angle_gamma   90.00
#
_symmetry.space_group_name_H-M   'P 1'
#
loop_
_entity.id
_entity.type
_entity.pdbx_description
1 polymer ?
#
loop_
_entity_poly.entity_id
_entity_poly.type
_entity_poly.pdbx_seq_one_letter_code
_entity_poly.pdbx_strand_id
1 'polypeptide(L)' 'LIQELGRKDAPGKPTLYGVTPQFLHYFGLNSLEELPEKPREES' A
#
# COMPACT_ATOMS: atom_id res chain seq x y z
N LEU A 1 6.36 -8.99 3.20
CA LEU A 1 5.70 -7.75 3.67
C LEU A 1 4.71 -7.18 2.66
N ILE A 2 4.88 -7.46 1.36
CA ILE A 2 3.92 -7.10 0.31
C ILE A 2 3.25 -8.35 -0.26
N GLN A 3 2.07 -8.18 -0.86
CA GLN A 3 1.27 -9.23 -1.50
C GLN A 3 0.66 -8.73 -2.82
N GLU A 4 0.35 -9.65 -3.73
CA GLU A 4 -0.45 -9.37 -4.92
C GLU A 4 -1.93 -9.20 -4.54
N LEU A 5 -2.55 -8.11 -4.99
CA LEU A 5 -3.96 -7.78 -4.77
C LEU A 5 -4.83 -8.09 -6.01
N GLY A 6 -4.23 -8.59 -7.08
CA GLY A 6 -4.88 -8.88 -8.35
C GLY A 6 -4.35 -8.00 -9.48
N ARG A 7 -5.17 -7.73 -10.49
CA ARG A 7 -4.79 -6.94 -11.66
C ARG A 7 -5.72 -5.75 -11.86
N LYS A 8 -5.16 -4.61 -12.25
CA LYS A 8 -5.93 -3.42 -12.59
C LYS A 8 -6.67 -3.63 -13.90
N ASP A 9 -7.92 -3.19 -13.97
CA ASP A 9 -8.68 -3.17 -15.22
C ASP A 9 -8.27 -1.96 -16.08
N ALA A 10 -7.11 -2.10 -16.72
CA ALA A 10 -6.51 -1.11 -17.61
C ALA A 10 -5.74 -1.83 -18.73
N PRO A 11 -5.44 -1.18 -19.87
CA PRO A 11 -4.61 -1.77 -20.91
C PRO A 11 -3.30 -2.33 -20.35
N GLY A 12 -3.01 -3.60 -20.67
CA GLY A 12 -1.86 -4.33 -20.12
C GLY A 12 -2.09 -5.05 -18.79
N LYS A 13 -3.26 -4.87 -18.15
CA LYS A 13 -3.68 -5.53 -16.90
C LYS A 13 -2.56 -5.63 -15.85
N PRO A 14 -1.96 -4.51 -15.42
CA PRO A 14 -0.82 -4.54 -14.51
C PRO A 14 -1.19 -5.14 -13.15
N THR A 15 -0.25 -5.88 -12.57
CA THR A 15 -0.40 -6.46 -11.22
C THR A 15 -0.44 -5.37 -10.16
N LEU A 16 -1.43 -5.46 -9.28
CA LEU A 16 -1.59 -4.61 -8.11
C LEU A 16 -0.89 -5.24 -6.92
N TYR A 17 -0.19 -4.43 -6.15
CA TYR A 17 0.47 -4.84 -4.92
C TYR A 17 -0.07 -4.06 -3.74
N GLY A 18 -0.06 -4.69 -2.56
CA GLY A 18 -0.43 -4.07 -1.30
C GLY A 18 0.44 -4.56 -0.17
N VAL A 19 0.30 -3.93 0.99
CA VAL A 19 0.97 -4.35 2.22
C VAL A 19 0.17 -5.42 2.95
N THR A 20 0.88 -6.31 3.62
CA THR A 20 0.28 -7.37 4.46
C THR A 20 0.03 -6.88 5.89
N PRO A 21 -0.83 -7.53 6.70
CA PRO A 21 -0.95 -7.21 8.14
C PRO A 21 0.39 -7.27 8.88
N GLN A 22 1.29 -8.17 8.47
CA GLN A 22 2.64 -8.28 9.03
C GLN A 22 3.49 -7.04 8.77
N PHE A 23 3.25 -6.30 7.68
CA PHE A 23 3.88 -5.00 7.45
C PHE A 23 3.42 -4.01 8.51
N LEU A 24 2.13 -3.90 8.75
CA LEU A 24 1.58 -2.99 9.76
C LEU A 24 2.17 -3.30 11.14
N HIS A 25 2.18 -4.58 11.53
CA HIS A 25 2.76 -5.02 12.81
C HIS A 25 4.26 -4.71 12.91
N TYR A 26 5.02 -4.88 11.82
CA TYR A 26 6.45 -4.56 11.80
C TYR A 26 6.71 -3.06 12.03
N PHE A 27 5.83 -2.20 11.50
CA PHE A 27 5.89 -0.75 11.71
C PHE A 27 5.16 -0.27 12.97
N GLY A 28 4.60 -1.19 13.77
CA GLY A 28 3.84 -0.86 14.98
C GLY A 28 2.51 -0.16 14.71
N LEU A 29 1.94 -0.34 13.51
CA LEU A 29 0.68 0.24 13.08
C LEU A 29 -0.46 -0.77 13.25
N ASN A 30 -1.65 -0.31 13.64
CA ASN A 30 -2.87 -1.13 13.65
C ASN A 30 -3.67 -0.99 12.36
N SER A 31 -3.53 0.12 11.63
CA SER A 31 -4.23 0.38 10.38
C SER A 31 -3.41 1.26 9.43
N LEU A 32 -3.84 1.33 8.16
CA LEU A 32 -3.25 2.24 7.17
C LEU A 32 -3.57 3.72 7.45
N GLU A 33 -4.57 4.01 8.28
CA GLU A 33 -4.98 5.37 8.64
C GLU A 33 -4.01 6.01 9.64
N GLU A 34 -3.21 5.21 10.34
CA GLU A 34 -2.16 5.66 11.25
C GLU A 34 -0.88 6.07 10.50
N LEU A 35 -0.83 5.93 9.17
CA LEU A 35 0.30 6.39 8.38
C LEU A 35 0.39 7.92 8.44
N PRO A 36 1.62 8.49 8.53
CA PRO A 36 1.80 9.92 8.49
C PRO A 36 1.21 10.51 7.21
N GLU A 37 0.65 11.72 7.31
CA GLU A 37 0.19 12.45 6.13
C GLU A 37 1.33 12.57 5.12
N LYS A 38 0.98 12.42 3.84
CA LYS A 38 1.96 12.55 2.78
C LYS A 38 2.59 13.94 2.85
N PRO A 39 3.92 14.07 2.68
CA PRO A 39 4.54 15.37 2.48
C PRO A 39 3.79 16.11 1.37
N ARG A 40 3.57 17.41 1.54
CA ARG A 40 3.01 18.22 0.45
C ARG A 40 3.96 18.08 -0.75
N GLU A 41 3.43 17.57 -1.85
CA GLU A 41 4.15 17.62 -3.13
C GLU A 41 4.23 19.09 -3.54
N GLU A 42 5.34 19.75 -3.21
CA GLU A 42 5.70 21.03 -3.82
C GLU A 42 5.96 20.74 -5.31
N SER A 43 4.96 21.04 -6.14
CA SER A 43 5.02 20.99 -7.61
C SER A 43 5.40 22.35 -8.19
#